data_AF-A0A5K0UWM7-F1
#
_entry.id   AF-A0A5K0UWM7-F1
#
_cell.length_a   1.000
_cell.length_b   1.000
_cell.length_c   1.000
_cell.angle_alpha   90.00
_cell.angle_beta   90.00
_cell.angle_gamma   90.00
#
_symmetry.space_group_name_H-M   'P 1'
#
loop_
_entity.id
_entity.type
_entity.pdbx_description
1 polymer ?
#
loop_
_entity_poly.entity_id
_entity_poly.type
_entity_poly.pdbx_seq_one_letter_code
_entity_poly.pdbx_strand_id
1 'polypeptide(L)' 'NGRFAVVGHQTVANSNSSRLSISALQYLPQDVLVYPLKLAEGKKPLIEKPVTFKEMYTKKMQCDVDVAMEREKL' A
#
# COMPACT_ATOMS: atom_id res chain seq x y z
N ASN A 1 -5.71 7.19 -7.77
CA ASN A 1 -5.22 7.57 -9.12
C ASN A 1 -3.90 8.36 -9.10
N GLY A 2 -2.89 7.92 -8.35
CA GLY A 2 -1.51 8.41 -8.49
C GLY A 2 -1.20 9.83 -8.02
N ARG A 3 -2.19 10.63 -7.62
CA ARG A 3 -1.97 11.98 -7.09
C ARG A 3 -1.28 11.96 -5.72
N PHE A 4 -1.62 10.99 -4.88
CA PHE A 4 -0.96 10.72 -3.62
C PHE A 4 -0.16 9.43 -3.77
N ALA A 5 1.15 9.51 -3.50
CA ALA A 5 2.05 8.38 -3.58
C ALA A 5 2.16 7.69 -2.22
N VAL A 6 2.27 6.36 -2.24
CA VAL A 6 2.65 5.59 -1.06
C VAL A 6 4.15 5.80 -0.85
N VAL A 7 4.54 6.17 0.38
CA VAL A 7 5.95 6.35 0.72
C VAL A 7 6.57 4.98 1.04
N GLY A 8 7.55 4.59 0.23
CA GLY A 8 8.44 3.49 0.57
C GLY A 8 9.35 3.90 1.72
N HIS A 9 9.32 3.16 2.82
CA HIS A 9 10.19 3.39 3.98
C HIS A 9 10.83 2.07 4.41
N GLN A 10 12.01 2.17 5.02
CA GLN A 10 12.76 1.04 5.54
C GLN A 10 13.38 1.40 6.89
N THR A 11 13.61 0.39 7.72
CA THR A 11 14.35 0.53 8.97
C THR A 11 15.62 -0.29 8.86
N VAL A 12 16.75 0.30 9.23
CA VAL A 12 18.04 -0.38 9.29
C VAL A 12 18.25 -0.92 10.71
N ALA A 13 18.72 -2.16 10.83
CA ALA A 13 19.05 -2.75 12.12
C ALA A 13 20.25 -2.03 12.77
N ASN A 14 20.16 -1.79 14.07
CA ASN A 14 21.28 -1.24 14.85
C ASN A 14 22.02 -2.40 15.54
N SER A 15 23.35 -2.44 15.40
CA SER A 15 24.19 -3.52 15.96
C SER A 15 24.40 -3.43 17.48
N ASN A 16 24.13 -2.28 18.09
CA ASN A 16 24.56 -1.94 19.46
C ASN A 16 23.38 -1.68 20.40
N SER A 17 22.16 -1.57 19.89
CA SER A 17 20.98 -1.23 20.69
C SER A 17 19.70 -1.80 20.09
N SER A 18 18.78 -2.22 20.96
CA SER A 18 17.41 -2.56 20.58
C SER A 18 16.63 -1.31 20.17
N ARG A 19 15.74 -1.44 19.17
CA ARG A 19 14.82 -0.39 18.75
C ARG A 19 13.37 -0.83 18.98
N LEU A 20 12.61 0.00 19.69
CA LEU A 20 11.15 -0.15 19.80
C LEU A 20 10.45 0.83 18.85
N SER A 21 9.35 0.41 18.24
CA SER A 21 8.49 1.30 17.46
C SER A 21 7.03 1.01 17.75
N ILE A 22 6.26 2.09 17.81
CA ILE A 22 4.81 2.06 17.96
C ILE A 22 4.25 2.72 16.71
N SER A 23 3.43 1.99 15.96
CA SER A 23 2.78 2.49 14.75
C SER A 23 1.27 2.39 14.90
N ALA A 24 0.57 3.47 14.59
CA ALA A 24 -0.87 3.47 14.45
C ALA A 24 -1.22 3.38 12.95
N LEU A 25 -1.91 2.31 12.57
CA LEU A 25 -2.37 2.10 11.20
C LEU A 25 -3.89 2.28 11.16
N GLN A 26 -4.36 3.17 10.29
CA GLN A 26 -5.78 3.46 10.14
C GLN A 26 -6.31 2.73 8.91
N TYR A 27 -7.33 1.90 9.12
CA TYR A 27 -7.95 1.09 8.07
C TYR A 27 -9.45 1.39 7.95
N LEU A 28 -9.99 1.13 6.77
CA LEU A 28 -11.43 1.18 6.53
C LEU A 28 -12.06 -0.18 6.89
N PRO A 29 -13.37 -0.22 7.19
CA PRO A 29 -14.11 -1.47 7.23
C PRO A 29 -13.99 -2.25 5.90
N GLN A 30 -13.98 -3.58 5.98
CA GLN A 30 -13.63 -4.46 4.85
C GLN A 30 -14.54 -4.27 3.62
N ASP A 31 -15.84 -4.09 3.87
CA ASP A 31 -16.87 -4.02 2.81
C ASP A 31 -17.04 -2.61 2.22
N VAL A 32 -16.31 -1.61 2.73
CA VAL A 32 -16.35 -0.26 2.18
C VAL A 32 -15.78 -0.25 0.77
N LEU A 33 -16.53 0.33 -0.17
CA LEU A 33 -16.09 0.53 -1.54
C LEU A 33 -15.14 1.72 -1.64
N VAL A 34 -13.99 1.49 -2.24
CA VAL A 34 -12.99 2.49 -2.62
C VAL A 34 -13.20 2.85 -4.08
N TYR A 35 -13.53 4.11 -4.33
CA TYR A 35 -13.82 4.62 -5.67
C TYR A 35 -12.61 5.31 -6.30
N PRO A 36 -12.38 5.13 -7.61
CA PRO A 36 -11.45 5.98 -8.34
C PRO A 36 -12.01 7.40 -8.39
N LEU A 37 -11.28 8.37 -7.81
CA LEU A 37 -11.66 9.77 -7.93
C LEU A 37 -11.67 10.20 -9.40
N LYS A 38 -12.68 11.00 -9.78
CA LYS A 38 -12.78 11.62 -11.10
C LYS A 38 -11.46 12.34 -11.43
N LEU A 39 -10.85 11.95 -12.53
CA LEU A 39 -9.62 12.56 -12.99
C LEU A 39 -9.90 13.75 -13.91
N ALA A 40 -8.90 14.60 -14.10
CA ALA A 40 -8.93 15.61 -15.15
C ALA A 40 -9.09 14.95 -16.53
N GLU A 41 -9.60 15.71 -17.48
CA GLU A 41 -9.83 15.26 -18.85
C GLU A 41 -8.55 14.65 -19.47
N GLY A 42 -8.70 13.51 -20.15
CA GLY A 42 -7.59 12.77 -20.76
C GLY A 42 -6.80 11.82 -19.82
N LYS A 43 -7.08 11.78 -18.51
CA LYS A 43 -6.39 10.87 -17.57
C LYS A 43 -7.17 9.58 -17.31
N LYS A 44 -6.49 8.43 -17.42
CA LYS A 44 -7.05 7.11 -17.10
C LYS A 44 -6.96 6.81 -15.60
N PRO A 45 -8.00 6.25 -14.97
CA PRO A 45 -7.96 5.85 -13.57
C PRO A 45 -7.04 4.63 -13.37
N LEU A 46 -6.38 4.56 -12.22
CA LEU A 46 -5.55 3.39 -11.84
C LEU A 46 -6.41 2.18 -11.45
N ILE A 47 -7.65 2.45 -11.05
CA ILE A 47 -8.65 1.46 -10.69
C ILE A 47 -9.85 1.75 -11.60
N GLU A 48 -10.22 0.80 -12.45
CA GLU A 48 -11.28 1.03 -13.46
C GLU A 48 -12.69 1.01 -12.87
N LYS A 49 -12.90 0.21 -11.81
CA LYS A 49 -14.18 0.02 -11.14
C LYS A 49 -14.02 0.10 -9.62
N PRO A 50 -15.06 0.47 -8.87
CA PRO A 50 -15.01 0.42 -7.41
C PRO A 50 -14.60 -0.97 -6.92
N VAL A 51 -13.74 -1.02 -5.90
CA VAL A 51 -13.29 -2.26 -5.26
C VAL A 51 -13.53 -2.15 -3.76
N THR A 52 -13.77 -3.26 -3.08
CA THR A 52 -13.83 -3.27 -1.62
C THR A 52 -12.45 -2.96 -1.02
N PHE A 53 -12.43 -2.40 0.19
CA PHE A 53 -11.19 -2.18 0.92
C PHE A 53 -10.42 -3.50 1.11
N LYS A 54 -11.14 -4.60 1.36
CA LYS A 54 -10.57 -5.95 1.44
C LYS A 54 -9.83 -6.35 0.16
N GLU A 55 -10.46 -6.27 -1.00
CA GLU A 55 -9.83 -6.63 -2.29
C GLU A 55 -8.59 -5.77 -2.56
N MET A 56 -8.69 -4.46 -2.32
CA MET A 56 -7.57 -3.53 -2.50
C MET A 56 -6.40 -3.87 -1.57
N TYR A 57 -6.69 -4.09 -0.29
CA TYR A 57 -5.68 -4.35 0.72
C TYR A 57 -5.01 -5.71 0.52
N THR A 58 -5.77 -6.77 0.20
CA THR A 58 -5.22 -8.09 -0.13
C THR A 58 -4.25 -8.00 -1.31
N LYS A 59 -4.64 -7.29 -2.40
CA LYS A 59 -3.76 -7.09 -3.56
C LYS A 59 -2.49 -6.31 -3.19
N LYS A 60 -2.60 -5.29 -2.33
CA LYS A 60 -1.44 -4.51 -1.85
C LYS A 60 -0.48 -5.39 -1.04
N MET A 61 -0.99 -6.18 -0.10
CA MET A 61 -0.17 -7.07 0.73
C MET A 61 0.54 -8.13 -0.11
N GLN A 62 -0.14 -8.72 -1.09
CA GLN A 62 0.52 -9.68 -2.00
C GLN A 62 1.67 -9.03 -2.77
N CYS A 63 1.47 -7.84 -3.31
CA CYS A 63 2.52 -7.09 -3.99
C CYS A 63 3.72 -6.80 -3.08
N ASP A 64 3.48 -6.46 -1.80
CA ASP A 64 4.56 -6.23 -0.83
C ASP A 64 5.36 -7.52 -0.54
N VAL A 65 4.68 -8.66 -0.43
CA VAL A 65 5.31 -9.97 -0.25
C VAL A 65 6.15 -10.33 -1.47
N ASP A 66 5.60 -10.16 -2.68
CA ASP A 66 6.31 -10.46 -3.92
C ASP A 66 7.58 -9.61 -4.05
N VAL A 67 7.50 -8.32 -3.75
CA VAL A 67 8.67 -7.41 -3.73
C VAL A 67 9.69 -7.81 -2.67
N ALA A 68 9.26 -8.25 -1.49
CA ALA A 68 10.16 -8.73 -0.45
C ALA A 68 10.90 -10.01 -0.89
N MET A 69 10.17 -10.98 -1.46
CA MET A 69 10.76 -12.21 -1.98
C MET A 69 11.77 -11.94 -3.11
N GLU A 70 11.48 -11.02 -4.03
CA GLU A 70 12.41 -10.65 -5.09
C GLU A 70 13.69 -9.98 -4.53
N ARG A 71 13.58 -9.21 -3.44
CA ARG A 71 14.75 -8.60 -2.78
C ARG A 71 15.64 -9.62 -2.07
N GLU A 72 15.08 -10.71 -1.55
CA GLU A 72 15.86 -11.78 -0.90
C GLU A 72 16.64 -12.66 -1.89
N LYS A 73 16.27 -12.62 -3.18
CA LYS A 73 16.99 -13.33 -4.24
C LYS A 73 18.27 -12.62 -4.71
N LEU A 74 18.47 -11.36 -4.31
CA LEU A 74 19.61 -10.50 -4.65
C LEU A 74 20.69 -10.56 -3.55
#